data_AF-A0A072NF86-F1
#
_entry.id   AF-A0A072NF86-F1
#
_cell.length_a   1.000
_cell.length_b   1.000
_cell.length_c   1.000
_cell.angle_alpha   90.00
_cell.angle_beta   90.00
_cell.angle_gamma   90.00
#
_symmetry.space_group_name_H-M   'P 1'
#
loop_
_entity.id
_entity.type
_entity.pdbx_description
1 polymer ?
#
loop_
_entity_poly.entity_id
_entity_poly.type
_entity_poly.pdbx_seq_one_letter_code
_entity_poly.pdbx_strand_id
1 'polypeptide(L)' 'MDLYHSWIYVNVLNTTPFLWTVVIAVFAFNFLGPILIWFVMNSKSIPILNKFSQKKEKEPTG' A
#
# COMPACT_ATOMS: atom_id res chain seq x y z
N MET A 1 -34.88 4.30 -5.80
CA MET A 1 -33.52 4.48 -6.34
C MET A 1 -32.85 3.12 -6.32
N ASP A 2 -32.78 2.47 -7.47
CA ASP A 2 -32.40 1.05 -7.56
C ASP A 2 -30.92 0.89 -7.87
N LEU A 3 -30.09 1.04 -6.84
CA LEU A 3 -28.63 0.99 -6.96
C LEU A 3 -28.14 -0.41 -7.34
N TYR A 4 -28.90 -1.46 -6.99
CA TYR A 4 -28.58 -2.85 -7.29
C TYR A 4 -28.80 -3.21 -8.76
N HIS A 5 -29.58 -2.41 -9.49
CA HIS A 5 -29.72 -2.53 -10.95
C HIS A 5 -28.90 -1.48 -11.72
N SER A 6 -28.09 -0.68 -11.03
CA SER A 6 -27.19 0.25 -11.70
C SER A 6 -26.18 -0.50 -12.57
N TRP A 7 -25.90 0.05 -13.75
CA TRP A 7 -24.97 -0.55 -14.71
C TRP A 7 -23.59 -0.81 -14.09
N ILE A 8 -23.14 0.10 -13.22
CA ILE A 8 -21.86 -0.03 -12.51
C ILE A 8 -21.87 -1.18 -11.50
N TYR A 9 -22.98 -1.37 -10.77
CA TYR A 9 -23.08 -2.45 -9.80
C TYR A 9 -23.04 -3.81 -10.50
N VAL A 10 -23.88 -3.99 -11.53
CA VAL A 10 -23.98 -5.28 -12.24
C VAL A 10 -22.68 -5.65 -12.94
N ASN A 11 -22.02 -4.69 -13.59
CA ASN A 11 -20.85 -4.99 -14.44
C ASN A 11 -19.51 -4.90 -13.71
N VAL A 12 -19.40 -4.08 -12.66
CA VAL A 12 -18.11 -3.78 -12.01
C VAL A 12 -18.05 -4.23 -10.56
N LEU A 13 -19.08 -3.95 -9.74
CA LEU A 13 -19.02 -4.25 -8.31
C LEU A 13 -19.48 -5.68 -7.97
N ASN A 14 -20.41 -6.23 -8.74
CA ASN A 14 -20.96 -7.57 -8.55
C ASN A 14 -20.18 -8.66 -9.30
N THR A 15 -19.09 -8.31 -9.99
CA THR A 15 -18.26 -9.29 -10.68
C THR A 15 -17.38 -10.03 -9.66
N THR A 16 -17.44 -11.36 -9.68
CA THR A 16 -16.63 -12.24 -8.83
C THR A 16 -15.15 -11.85 -8.73
N PRO A 17 -14.42 -11.53 -9.83
CA PRO A 17 -13.02 -11.13 -9.70
C PRO A 17 -12.83 -9.83 -8.91
N PHE A 18 -13.74 -8.85 -9.02
CA PHE A 18 -13.66 -7.60 -8.25
C PHE A 18 -13.87 -7.84 -6.75
N LEU A 19 -14.84 -8.67 -6.37
CA LEU A 19 -15.04 -9.02 -4.97
C LEU A 19 -13.81 -9.73 -4.39
N TRP A 20 -13.18 -10.62 -5.15
CA TRP A 20 -11.95 -11.30 -4.74
C TRP A 20 -10.76 -10.36 -4.58
N THR A 21 -10.62 -9.31 -5.42
CA THR A 21 -9.52 -8.34 -5.21
C THR A 21 -9.71 -7.56 -3.92
N VAL A 22 -10.94 -7.20 -3.55
CA VAL A 22 -11.24 -6.55 -2.26
C VAL A 22 -10.89 -7.49 -1.11
N VAL A 23 -11.30 -8.75 -1.17
CA VAL A 23 -10.96 -9.76 -0.15
C VAL A 23 -9.45 -9.90 0.00
N ILE A 24 -8.72 -10.11 -1.11
CA ILE A 24 -7.26 -10.25 -1.11
C ILE A 24 -6.59 -8.98 -0.56
N ALA A 25 -7.06 -7.79 -0.94
CA ALA A 25 -6.52 -6.54 -0.44
C ALA A 25 -6.68 -6.42 1.08
N VAL A 26 -7.86 -6.71 1.62
CA VAL A 26 -8.10 -6.68 3.07
C VAL A 26 -7.21 -7.70 3.79
N PHE A 27 -7.11 -8.93 3.28
CA PHE A 27 -6.20 -9.94 3.83
C PHE A 27 -4.73 -9.50 3.79
N ALA A 28 -4.30 -8.94 2.66
CA ALA A 28 -2.96 -8.42 2.49
C ALA A 28 -2.68 -7.29 3.50
N PHE A 29 -3.56 -6.31 3.64
CA PHE A 29 -3.39 -5.24 4.64
C PHE A 29 -3.42 -5.78 6.07
N ASN A 30 -4.23 -6.79 6.36
CA ASN A 30 -4.29 -7.39 7.69
C ASN A 30 -2.98 -8.12 8.04
N PHE A 31 -2.36 -8.77 7.05
CA PHE A 31 -1.08 -9.46 7.23
C PHE A 31 0.12 -8.51 7.18
N LEU A 32 0.16 -7.62 6.19
CA LEU A 32 1.24 -6.65 5.98
C LEU A 32 1.22 -5.52 7.00
N GLY A 33 0.06 -5.12 7.53
CA GLY A 33 -0.07 -4.06 8.54
C GLY A 33 0.85 -4.25 9.74
N PRO A 34 0.74 -5.35 10.50
CA PRO A 34 1.62 -5.61 11.64
C PRO A 34 3.08 -5.79 11.22
N ILE A 35 3.36 -6.39 10.05
CA ILE A 35 4.72 -6.54 9.52
C ILE A 35 5.36 -5.18 9.21
N LEU A 36 4.60 -4.27 8.60
CA LEU A 36 5.06 -2.92 8.25
C LEU A 36 5.28 -2.09 9.51
N ILE A 37 4.36 -2.15 10.47
CA ILE A 37 4.51 -1.48 11.77
C ILE A 37 5.74 -2.02 12.50
N TRP A 38 5.92 -3.35 12.54
CA TRP A 38 7.11 -3.97 13.12
C TRP A 38 8.39 -3.54 12.40
N PHE A 39 8.39 -3.51 11.07
CA PHE A 39 9.54 -3.06 10.29
C PHE A 39 9.89 -1.59 10.56
N VAL A 40 8.90 -0.69 10.58
CA VAL A 40 9.11 0.73 10.88
C VAL A 40 9.60 0.93 12.31
N MET A 41 9.01 0.22 13.28
CA MET A 41 9.36 0.34 14.70
C MET A 41 10.71 -0.29 15.04
N ASN A 42 11.05 -1.41 14.38
CA ASN A 42 12.30 -2.15 14.61
C ASN A 42 13.43 -1.74 13.64
N SER A 43 13.16 -0.84 12.69
CA SER A 43 14.17 -0.19 11.87
C SER A 43 14.98 0.79 12.74
N LYS A 44 15.83 0.26 13.63
CA LYS A 44 17.03 0.98 14.06
C LYS A 44 17.80 1.36 12.80
N SER A 45 17.76 2.65 12.47
CA SER A 45 18.58 3.35 11.47
C SER A 45 19.29 2.41 10.51
N ILE A 46 18.58 1.93 9.48
CA ILE A 46 19.19 1.13 8.42
C ILE A 46 20.35 1.97 7.85
N PRO A 47 21.63 1.57 8.02
CA PRO A 47 22.77 2.42 7.65
C PRO A 47 22.84 2.70 6.14
N ILE A 48 22.06 1.97 5.35
CA ILE A 48 21.95 2.08 3.90
C ILE A 48 21.10 3.31 3.52
N LEU A 49 20.05 3.64 4.28
CA LEU A 49 19.19 4.79 4.00
C LEU A 49 19.88 6.12 4.36
N ASN A 50 20.71 6.10 5.41
CA ASN A 50 21.52 7.26 5.80
C ASN A 50 22.54 7.66 4.73
N LYS A 51 23.05 6.71 3.93
CA LYS A 51 23.97 7.01 2.81
C LYS A 51 23.29 7.79 1.68
N PHE A 52 22.00 7.56 1.43
CA PHE A 52 21.26 8.29 0.40
C PHE A 52 20.93 9.72 0.84
N SER A 53 20.59 9.92 2.12
CA SER A 53 20.36 11.27 2.66
C SER A 53 21.63 12.12 2.66
N GLN A 54 22.78 11.53 2.99
CA GLN A 54 24.09 12.20 3.01
C GLN A 54 24.63 12.52 1.59
N LYS A 55 24.17 11.82 0.55
CA LYS A 55 24.59 12.11 -0.84
C LYS A 55 23.87 13.34 -1.40
N LYS A 56 22.65 13.64 -0.95
CA LYS A 56 21.88 14.81 -1.38
C LYS A 56 22.37 16.13 -0.80
N GLU A 57 23.09 16.10 0.33
CA GLU A 57 23.63 17.29 1.00
C GLU A 57 25.05 17.66 0.50
N LYS A 58 25.70 16.78 -0.25
CA LYS A 58 27.07 16.98 -0.79
C LYS A 58 27.12 17.26 -2.28
N GLU A 59 26.02 17.66 -2.91
CA GLU A 59 26.08 18.33 -4.22
C GLU A 59 26.24 19.83 -3.98
N PRO A 60 27.45 20.40 -4.15
CA PRO A 60 27.62 21.84 -4.13
C PRO A 60 26.85 22.43 -5.32
N THR A 61 25.86 23.27 -5.05
CA THR A 61 25.43 24.32 -5.98
C THR A 61 26.67 25.13 -6.35
N GLY A 62 27.22 24.85 -7.53
CA GLY A 62 28.11 25.74 -8.25
C GLY A 62 27.35 26.91 -8.86
#